data_AF-A0A9E1V315-F1
#
_entry.id   AF-A0A9E1V315-F1
#
_cell.length_a   1.000
_cell.length_b   1.000
_cell.length_c   1.000
_cell.angle_alpha   90.00
_cell.angle_beta   90.00
_cell.angle_gamma   90.00
#
_symmetry.space_group_name_H-M   'P 1'
#
loop_
_entity.id
_entity.type
_entity.pdbx_description
1 polymer ?
#
loop_
_entity_poly.entity_id
_entity_poly.type
_entity_poly.pdbx_seq_one_letter_code
_entity_poly.pdbx_strand_id
1 'polypeptide(L)'
;MLHTISLGSTLFALWLLLSGYLEMWLLALGLGSTALMVIIANRMDVIDHEGHPVHMTWRLTMYLPWLAWELVKSNIDIARVILHPKLPIQPMVIKIKGSQVTELAM
;
A
#
# COMPACT_ATOMS: atom_id res chain seq x y z
N MET A 1 12.89 10.98 -15.30
CA MET A 1 13.59 11.91 -14.37
C MET A 1 12.82 12.07 -13.07
N LEU A 2 11.61 12.67 -13.05
CA LEU A 2 10.82 12.84 -11.81
C LEU A 2 10.49 11.53 -11.08
N HIS A 3 10.09 10.47 -11.81
CA HIS A 3 9.79 9.15 -11.23
C HIS A 3 10.99 8.47 -10.57
N THR A 4 12.17 8.65 -11.15
CA THR A 4 13.43 8.09 -10.65
C THR A 4 13.82 8.74 -9.32
N ILE A 5 13.58 10.06 -9.20
CA ILE A 5 13.82 10.83 -7.99
C ILE A 5 12.80 10.49 -6.90
N SER A 6 11.51 10.36 -7.24
CA SER A 6 10.47 9.99 -6.26
C SER A 6 10.68 8.56 -5.73
N LEU A 7 11.09 7.62 -6.57
CA LEU A 7 11.41 6.26 -6.17
C LEU A 7 12.63 6.22 -5.23
N GLY A 8 13.72 6.90 -5.60
CA GLY A 8 14.91 7.01 -4.74
C GLY A 8 14.60 7.65 -3.38
N SER A 9 13.80 8.73 -3.37
CA SER A 9 13.36 9.39 -2.14
C SER A 9 12.49 8.48 -1.27
N THR A 10 11.56 7.72 -1.87
CA THR A 10 10.66 6.83 -1.14
C THR A 10 11.43 5.67 -0.52
N LEU A 11 12.35 5.06 -1.28
CA LEU A 11 13.22 3.98 -0.78
C LEU A 11 14.13 4.46 0.34
N PHE A 12 14.71 5.66 0.22
CA PHE A 12 15.56 6.22 1.27
C PHE A 12 14.77 6.58 2.53
N ALA A 13 13.57 7.15 2.39
CA ALA A 13 12.68 7.42 3.52
C ALA A 13 12.25 6.12 4.21
N LEU A 14 11.90 5.07 3.45
CA LEU A 14 11.57 3.75 3.99
C LEU A 14 12.76 3.13 4.75
N TRP A 15 13.96 3.24 4.18
CA TRP A 15 15.19 2.77 4.82
C TRP A 15 15.44 3.52 6.14
N LEU A 16 15.30 4.85 6.16
CA LEU A 16 15.45 5.65 7.38
C LEU A 16 14.41 5.29 8.45
N LEU A 17 13.14 5.13 8.06
CA LEU A 17 12.06 4.74 8.97
C LEU A 17 12.32 3.36 9.60
N LEU A 18 12.85 2.41 8.84
CA LEU A 18 13.17 1.07 9.33
C LEU A 18 14.47 1.03 10.15
N SER A 19 15.48 1.80 9.75
CA SER A 19 16.81 1.81 10.35
C SER A 19 16.82 2.59 11.67
N GLY A 20 16.25 3.79 11.70
CA GLY A 20 16.23 4.65 12.89
C GLY A 20 17.58 5.28 13.28
N TYR A 21 18.65 5.08 12.48
CA TYR A 21 19.98 5.64 12.74
C TYR A 21 20.29 6.84 11.85
N LEU A 22 20.81 7.92 12.45
CA LEU A 22 21.23 9.16 11.74
C LEU A 22 22.74 9.35 11.71
N GLU A 23 23.51 8.29 11.97
CA GLU A 23 24.97 8.33 11.89
C GLU A 23 25.44 8.65 10.48
N MET A 24 26.36 9.62 10.35
CA MET A 24 26.84 10.14 9.05
C MET A 24 27.34 9.03 8.13
N TRP A 25 28.04 8.03 8.67
CA TRP A 25 28.57 6.91 7.89
C TRP A 25 27.46 6.00 7.34
N LEU A 26 26.44 5.74 8.15
CA LEU A 26 25.29 4.94 7.74
C LEU A 26 24.44 5.67 6.70
N LEU A 27 24.30 7.00 6.81
CA LEU A 27 23.61 7.81 5.81
C LEU A 27 24.29 7.74 4.44
N ALA A 28 25.63 7.78 4.39
CA ALA A 28 26.37 7.66 3.14
C ALA A 28 26.18 6.29 2.48
N LEU A 29 26.21 5.22 3.29
CA LEU A 29 25.95 3.85 2.82
C LEU A 29 24.50 3.67 2.36
N GLY A 30 23.54 4.23 3.09
CA GLY A 30 22.12 4.23 2.74
C GLY A 30 21.86 4.93 1.41
N LEU A 31 22.46 6.12 1.22
CA LEU A 31 22.36 6.86 -0.04
C LEU A 31 22.99 6.10 -1.22
N GLY A 32 24.15 5.46 -1.01
CA GLY A 32 24.78 4.61 -2.02
C GLY A 32 23.92 3.39 -2.39
N SER A 33 23.30 2.74 -1.40
CA SER A 33 22.42 1.59 -1.59
C SER A 33 21.15 1.95 -2.37
N THR A 34 20.50 3.06 -2.02
CA THR A 34 19.29 3.51 -2.73
C THR A 34 19.60 3.99 -4.15
N ALA A 35 20.75 4.65 -4.36
CA ALA A 35 21.21 5.02 -5.70
C ALA A 35 21.44 3.78 -6.59
N LEU A 36 22.06 2.72 -6.05
CA LEU A 36 22.24 1.45 -6.76
C LEU A 36 20.90 0.81 -7.12
N MET A 37 19.95 0.78 -6.20
CA MET A 37 18.60 0.27 -6.46
C MET A 37 17.87 1.05 -7.55
N VAL A 38 17.99 2.37 -7.54
CA VAL A 38 17.41 3.23 -8.58
C VAL A 38 18.01 2.94 -9.95
N ILE A 39 19.33 2.71 -10.03
CA ILE A 39 20.02 2.34 -11.27
C ILE A 39 19.51 0.99 -11.80
N ILE A 40 19.36 0.00 -10.92
CA ILE A 40 18.84 -1.34 -11.29
C ILE A 40 17.38 -1.24 -11.74
N ALA A 41 16.53 -0.53 -11.00
CA ALA A 41 15.12 -0.34 -11.32
C ALA A 41 14.91 0.38 -12.66
N ASN A 42 15.76 1.38 -12.96
CA ASN A 42 15.76 2.06 -14.25
C ASN A 42 16.20 1.11 -15.38
N ARG A 43 17.23 0.30 -15.15
CA ARG A 43 17.72 -0.68 -16.13
C ARG A 43 16.73 -1.81 -16.42
N MET A 44 15.90 -2.20 -15.45
CA MET A 44 14.91 -3.26 -15.61
C MET A 44 13.64 -2.80 -16.35
N ASP A 45 13.52 -1.52 -16.71
CA ASP A 45 12.33 -0.94 -17.36
C ASP A 45 11.01 -1.26 -16.61
N VAL A 46 11.12 -1.52 -15.30
CA VAL A 46 9.96 -1.68 -14.39
C VAL A 46 9.24 -0.34 -14.20
N ILE A 47 9.82 0.75 -14.71
CA ILE A 47 9.23 2.09 -14.81
C ILE A 47 8.44 2.21 -16.12
N ASP A 48 7.76 1.14 -16.55
CA ASP A 48 6.83 1.22 -17.66
C ASP A 48 5.50 1.80 -17.17
N HIS A 49 4.78 2.46 -18.09
CA HIS A 49 3.65 3.37 -17.88
C HIS A 49 2.44 2.82 -17.07
N GLU A 50 2.47 1.56 -16.67
CA GLU A 50 1.41 0.88 -15.92
C GLU A 50 1.66 0.82 -14.40
N GLY A 51 2.93 0.86 -13.95
CA GLY A 51 3.29 0.62 -12.54
C GLY A 51 3.13 1.82 -11.61
N HIS A 52 3.04 3.03 -12.16
CA HIS A 52 2.96 4.27 -11.37
C HIS A 52 1.93 5.25 -11.98
N PRO A 53 0.63 5.03 -11.74
CA PRO A 53 -0.34 6.10 -11.88
C PRO A 53 -0.11 7.09 -10.74
N VAL A 54 0.85 8.01 -10.90
CA VAL A 54 1.14 9.09 -9.94
C VAL A 54 -0.11 9.96 -9.70
N HIS A 55 -1.05 9.94 -10.64
CA HIS A 55 -2.37 10.56 -10.51
C HIS A 55 -3.36 9.79 -9.60
N MET A 56 -3.11 8.51 -9.32
CA MET A 56 -3.97 7.64 -8.49
C MET A 56 -3.46 7.51 -7.05
N THR A 57 -2.21 7.89 -6.78
CA THR A 57 -1.61 7.85 -5.44
C THR A 57 -2.44 8.63 -4.42
N TRP A 58 -2.96 9.81 -4.77
CA TRP A 58 -3.77 10.60 -3.83
C TRP A 58 -5.12 9.95 -3.49
N ARG A 59 -5.80 9.37 -4.50
CA ARG A 59 -7.06 8.62 -4.27
C ARG A 59 -6.81 7.40 -3.41
N LEU A 60 -5.70 6.69 -3.63
CA LEU A 60 -5.29 5.55 -2.82
C LEU A 60 -4.98 5.97 -1.37
N THR A 61 -4.25 7.08 -1.16
CA THR A 61 -3.93 7.58 0.19
C THR A 61 -5.18 7.97 0.97
N MET A 62 -6.24 8.49 0.34
CA MET A 62 -7.53 8.74 1.00
C MET A 62 -8.35 7.45 1.20
N TYR A 63 -8.27 6.53 0.25
CA TYR A 63 -8.98 5.26 0.32
C TYR A 63 -8.44 4.34 1.42
N LEU A 64 -7.12 4.33 1.66
CA LEU A 64 -6.48 3.46 2.64
C LEU A 64 -6.99 3.68 4.09
N PRO A 65 -7.06 4.91 4.64
CA PRO A 65 -7.64 5.15 5.95
C PRO A 65 -9.12 4.77 6.02
N TRP A 66 -9.89 5.06 4.96
CA TRP A 66 -11.30 4.69 4.89
C TRP A 66 -11.48 3.17 4.92
N LEU A 67 -10.70 2.44 4.12
CA LEU A 67 -10.70 0.98 4.09
C LEU A 67 -10.27 0.40 5.44
N ALA A 68 -9.23 0.96 6.07
CA ALA A 68 -8.80 0.54 7.40
C ALA A 68 -9.90 0.74 8.45
N TRP A 69 -10.66 1.83 8.37
CA TRP A 69 -11.79 2.09 9.24
C TRP A 69 -12.92 1.08 9.05
N GLU A 70 -13.28 0.78 7.80
CA GLU A 70 -14.27 -0.26 7.50
C GLU A 70 -13.81 -1.66 7.95
N LEU A 71 -12.51 -1.96 7.84
CA LEU A 71 -11.91 -3.18 8.37
C LEU A 71 -12.05 -3.27 9.90
N VAL A 72 -11.77 -2.18 10.61
CA VAL A 72 -11.91 -2.12 12.07
C VAL A 72 -13.38 -2.31 12.49
N LYS A 73 -14.32 -1.62 11.83
CA LYS A 73 -15.76 -1.80 12.10
C LYS A 73 -16.20 -3.24 11.90
N SER A 74 -15.84 -3.84 10.76
CA SER A 74 -16.18 -5.23 10.44
C SER A 74 -15.67 -6.19 11.52
N ASN A 75 -14.42 -6.02 11.96
CA ASN A 75 -13.85 -6.83 13.04
C ASN A 75 -14.55 -6.62 14.39
N ILE A 76 -14.95 -5.38 14.72
CA ILE A 76 -15.72 -5.10 15.95
C ILE A 76 -17.09 -5.78 15.90
N ASP A 77 -17.77 -5.74 14.76
CA ASP A 77 -19.07 -6.36 14.60
C ASP A 77 -18.97 -7.89 14.69
N ILE A 78 -17.96 -8.50 14.06
CA ILE A 78 -17.67 -9.93 14.22
C ILE A 78 -17.35 -10.27 15.68
N ALA A 79 -16.49 -9.48 16.34
CA ALA A 79 -16.12 -9.70 17.74
C ALA A 79 -17.35 -9.64 18.68
N ARG A 80 -18.27 -8.69 18.45
CA ARG A 80 -19.53 -8.61 19.20
C ARG A 80 -20.41 -9.85 19.00
N VAL A 81 -20.50 -10.37 17.78
CA VAL A 81 -21.27 -11.59 17.49
C VAL A 81 -20.68 -12.80 18.20
N ILE A 82 -19.34 -12.95 18.20
CA ILE A 82 -18.64 -14.06 18.88
C ILE A 82 -18.81 -13.98 20.40
N LEU A 83 -18.70 -12.78 20.99
CA LEU A 83 -18.84 -12.58 22.44
C LEU A 83 -20.28 -12.69 22.93
N HIS A 84 -21.28 -12.56 22.05
CA HIS A 84 -22.67 -12.70 22.46
C HIS A 84 -22.98 -14.18 22.73
N PRO A 85 -23.42 -14.56 23.96
CA PRO A 85 -23.66 -15.96 24.33
C PRO A 85 -24.74 -16.67 23.49
N LYS A 86 -25.55 -15.92 22.73
CA LYS A 86 -26.59 -16.46 21.84
C LYS A 86 -26.10 -16.70 20.41
N LEU A 87 -24.86 -16.30 20.06
CA LEU A 87 -24.25 -16.44 18.73
C LEU A 87 -25.26 -16.26 17.58
N PRO A 88 -25.89 -15.07 17.45
CA PRO A 88 -26.95 -14.86 16.47
C PRO A 88 -26.38 -14.75 15.05
N ILE A 89 -26.02 -15.89 14.44
CA ILE A 89 -25.52 -16.01 13.08
C ILE A 89 -26.64 -16.54 12.19
N GLN A 90 -26.99 -15.81 11.14
CA GLN A 90 -27.96 -16.25 10.13
C GLN A 90 -27.26 -16.35 8.77
N PRO A 91 -26.79 -17.54 8.36
CA PRO A 91 -26.14 -17.71 7.07
C PRO A 91 -27.14 -17.50 5.95
N MET A 92 -26.86 -16.56 5.05
CA MET A 92 -27.67 -16.28 3.86
C MET A 92 -26.75 -16.22 2.64
N VAL A 93 -27.14 -16.89 1.56
CA VAL A 93 -26.48 -16.78 0.26
C VAL A 93 -27.28 -15.82 -0.60
N ILE A 94 -26.68 -14.68 -0.96
CA ILE A 94 -27.27 -13.69 -1.86
C ILE A 94 -26.49 -13.64 -3.17
N LYS A 95 -27.20 -13.52 -4.31
CA LYS A 95 -26.59 -13.28 -5.62
C LYS A 95 -26.66 -11.79 -5.94
N ILE A 96 -25.50 -11.17 -6.13
CA ILE A 96 -25.38 -9.75 -6.50
C ILE A 96 -24.93 -9.67 -7.96
N LYS A 97 -25.59 -8.84 -8.78
CA LYS A 97 -25.15 -8.58 -10.16
C LYS A 97 -24.06 -7.51 -10.15
N GLY A 98 -22.84 -7.85 -10.58
CA GLY A 98 -21.76 -6.89 -10.77
C GLY A 98 -21.97 -6.02 -12.01
N SER A 99 -21.69 -4.72 -11.92
CA SER A 99 -21.74 -3.78 -13.06
C SER A 99 -20.37 -3.57 -13.73
N GLN A 100 -19.32 -4.22 -13.22
CA GLN A 100 -17.95 -4.02 -13.68
C GLN A 100 -17.73 -4.70 -15.04
N VAL A 101 -17.15 -3.96 -15.99
CA VAL A 101 -16.84 -4.48 -17.34
C VAL A 101 -15.38 -4.96 -17.43
N THR A 102 -14.49 -4.39 -16.62
CA THR A 102 -13.05 -4.68 -16.59
C THR A 102 -12.73 -5.73 -15.53
N GLU A 103 -11.81 -6.66 -15.83
CA GLU A 103 -11.40 -7.71 -14.87
C GLU A 103 -10.79 -7.15 -13.58
N LEU A 104 -10.16 -5.98 -13.65
CA LEU A 104 -9.53 -5.31 -12.51
C LEU A 104 -10.50 -4.45 -11.68
N ALA A 105 -11.78 -4.36 -12.05
CA ALA A 105 -12.78 -3.56 -11.34
C ALA A 105 -12.29 -2.15 -10.92
N MET A 106 -11.47 -1.52 -11.78
CA MET A 106 -10.98 -0.14 -11.66
C MET A 106 -11.58 0.75 -12.73
#